data_AF-A0A951NJ53-F1
#
_entry.id   AF-A0A951NJ53-F1
#
_cell.length_a   1.000
_cell.length_b   1.000
_cell.length_c   1.000
_cell.angle_alpha   90.00
_cell.angle_beta   90.00
_cell.angle_gamma   90.00
#
_symmetry.space_group_name_H-M   'P 1'
#
loop_
_entity.id
_entity.type
_entity.pdbx_description
1 polymer ?
#
loop_
_entity_poly.entity_id
_entity_poly.type
_entity_poly.pdbx_seq_one_letter_code
_entity_poly.pdbx_strand_id
1 'polypeptide(L)'
;MADLQRRLGGLSADGVFGPLTRGAVVSFQSGRGLVADGIVGPITWGALNGSAVVIRASRSVERTAPSSSVGAAAVTEAARHVGKPYRYGATGPGSFDCSGFAQYVYRQVGVSLPRTSAQQAAAGIAVPRGSEQLGDLIIFRTGGVVTHLGIYAGEGTMWVARRTGTTITRQKIYTSSYSVRRVA
;
A
#
# COMPACT_ATOMS: atom_id res chain seq x y z
N MET A 1 -15.92 19.17 -4.41
CA MET A 1 -14.70 19.99 -4.37
C MET A 1 -14.91 21.37 -3.76
N ALA A 2 -15.93 22.15 -4.15
CA ALA A 2 -16.21 23.45 -3.52
C ALA A 2 -16.50 23.38 -1.99
N ASP A 3 -17.06 22.26 -1.50
CA ASP A 3 -17.31 22.04 -0.07
C ASP A 3 -16.01 21.92 0.76
N LEU A 4 -14.94 21.41 0.15
CA LEU A 4 -13.63 21.32 0.79
C LEU A 4 -13.02 22.70 1.03
N GLN A 5 -13.04 23.55 0.00
CA GLN A 5 -12.46 24.89 0.07
C GLN A 5 -13.19 25.78 1.08
N ARG A 6 -14.52 25.62 1.21
CA ARG A 6 -15.31 26.28 2.25
C ARG A 6 -14.91 25.87 3.67
N ARG A 7 -14.55 24.59 3.88
CA ARG A 7 -14.18 24.05 5.20
C ARG A 7 -12.73 24.33 5.61
N LEU A 8 -11.85 24.59 4.65
CA LEU A 8 -10.44 24.94 4.92
C LEU A 8 -10.28 26.38 5.47
N GLY A 9 -11.27 27.25 5.28
CA GLY A 9 -11.28 28.63 5.76
C GLY A 9 -10.33 29.54 4.98
N GLY A 10 -10.79 30.74 4.59
CA GLY A 10 -9.94 31.78 4.00
C GLY A 10 -9.63 31.65 2.49
N LEU A 11 -10.28 30.75 1.75
CA LEU A 11 -10.15 30.63 0.29
C LEU A 11 -11.50 30.78 -0.43
N SER A 12 -11.49 31.41 -1.60
CA SER A 12 -12.65 31.43 -2.50
C SER A 12 -12.86 30.02 -3.06
N ALA A 13 -14.06 29.46 -2.86
CA ALA A 13 -14.39 28.10 -3.27
C ALA A 13 -14.73 28.05 -4.76
N ASP A 14 -13.70 28.06 -5.61
CA ASP A 14 -13.81 27.98 -7.07
C ASP A 14 -14.06 26.55 -7.59
N GLY A 15 -14.03 25.54 -6.71
CA GLY A 15 -14.25 24.14 -7.04
C GLY A 15 -13.02 23.41 -7.60
N VAL A 16 -11.86 24.06 -7.70
CA VAL A 16 -10.64 23.53 -8.33
C VAL A 16 -9.58 23.19 -7.28
N PHE A 17 -9.05 21.97 -7.32
CA PHE A 17 -7.94 21.57 -6.44
C PHE A 17 -6.59 22.07 -7.01
N GLY A 18 -6.36 23.38 -6.93
CA GLY A 18 -5.12 24.02 -7.37
C GLY A 18 -4.02 24.08 -6.30
N PRO A 19 -2.87 24.70 -6.62
CA PRO A 19 -1.75 24.86 -5.69
C PRO A 19 -2.14 25.56 -4.38
N LEU A 20 -3.06 26.53 -4.43
CA LEU A 20 -3.57 27.24 -3.25
C LEU A 20 -4.38 26.32 -2.33
N THR A 21 -5.27 25.49 -2.90
CA THR A 21 -6.05 24.50 -2.14
C THR A 21 -5.12 23.46 -1.51
N ARG A 22 -4.09 22.99 -2.23
CA ARG A 22 -3.08 22.08 -1.67
C ARG A 22 -2.32 22.72 -0.50
N GLY A 23 -1.89 23.98 -0.64
CA GLY A 23 -1.19 24.71 0.44
C GLY A 23 -2.06 24.89 1.69
N ALA A 24 -3.35 25.15 1.51
CA ALA A 24 -4.31 25.22 2.62
C ALA A 24 -4.52 23.85 3.29
N VAL A 25 -4.55 22.76 2.54
CA VAL A 25 -4.63 21.39 3.11
C VAL A 25 -3.38 21.08 3.94
N VAL A 26 -2.19 21.41 3.45
CA VAL A 26 -0.92 21.25 4.20
C VAL A 26 -0.95 22.08 5.50
N SER A 27 -1.42 23.33 5.42
CA SER A 27 -1.51 24.22 6.58
C SER A 27 -2.52 23.72 7.62
N PHE A 28 -3.67 23.21 7.17
CA PHE A 28 -4.68 22.59 8.03
C PHE A 28 -4.16 21.30 8.68
N GLN A 29 -3.50 20.44 7.91
CA GLN A 29 -2.93 19.19 8.39
C GLN A 29 -1.87 19.44 9.45
N SER A 30 -0.91 20.34 9.18
CA SER A 30 0.13 20.71 10.15
C SER A 30 -0.44 21.36 11.41
N GLY A 31 -1.44 22.23 11.30
CA GLY A 31 -2.14 22.84 12.44
C GLY A 31 -2.96 21.84 13.28
N ARG A 32 -3.25 20.64 12.76
CA ARG A 32 -3.99 19.57 13.43
C ARG A 32 -3.14 18.36 13.81
N GLY A 33 -1.82 18.46 13.66
CA GLY A 33 -0.89 17.35 13.95
C GLY A 33 -1.06 16.14 13.01
N LEU A 34 -1.63 16.37 11.82
CA LEU A 34 -1.75 15.38 10.76
C LEU A 34 -0.52 15.44 9.84
N VAL A 35 -0.32 14.37 9.07
CA VAL A 35 0.67 14.36 7.99
C VAL A 35 0.30 15.41 6.96
N ALA A 36 1.17 16.40 6.75
CA ALA A 36 0.94 17.57 5.91
C ALA A 36 1.32 17.32 4.44
N ASP A 37 0.69 16.31 3.83
CA ASP A 37 0.96 15.86 2.46
C ASP A 37 0.17 16.60 1.38
N GLY A 38 -0.76 17.48 1.76
CA GLY A 38 -1.60 18.22 0.84
C GLY A 38 -2.67 17.36 0.16
N ILE A 39 -2.92 16.14 0.67
CA ILE A 39 -3.91 15.20 0.16
C ILE A 39 -5.07 15.11 1.16
N VAL A 40 -6.30 15.25 0.66
CA VAL A 40 -7.50 15.14 1.50
C VAL A 40 -7.99 13.70 1.52
N GLY A 41 -7.30 12.87 2.32
CA GLY A 41 -7.72 11.50 2.63
C GLY A 41 -8.75 11.42 3.76
N PRO A 42 -9.20 10.20 4.13
CA PRO A 42 -10.23 9.99 5.17
C PRO A 42 -9.91 10.62 6.53
N ILE A 43 -8.63 10.66 6.91
CA ILE A 43 -8.16 11.29 8.16
C ILE A 43 -8.30 12.82 8.09
N THR A 44 -7.85 13.43 6.98
CA THR A 44 -8.01 14.86 6.72
C THR A 44 -9.51 15.23 6.68
N TRP A 45 -10.35 14.38 6.05
CA TRP A 45 -11.81 14.53 6.04
C TRP A 45 -12.43 14.45 7.44
N GLY A 46 -11.97 13.52 8.29
CA GLY A 46 -12.44 13.40 9.67
C GLY A 46 -12.11 14.64 10.51
N ALA A 47 -10.90 15.18 10.35
CA ALA A 47 -10.49 16.40 11.05
C ALA A 47 -11.23 17.66 10.56
N LEU A 48 -11.59 17.72 9.27
CA LEU A 48 -12.39 18.81 8.68
C LEU A 48 -13.86 18.78 9.14
N ASN A 49 -14.36 17.62 9.56
CA ASN A 49 -15.74 17.43 10.02
C ASN A 49 -15.89 17.56 11.55
N GLY A 50 -14.84 18.00 12.26
CA GLY A 50 -14.88 18.26 13.71
C GLY A 50 -14.69 17.03 14.60
N SER A 51 -14.40 15.86 14.03
CA SER A 51 -14.09 14.65 14.81
C SER A 51 -12.62 14.66 15.23
N ALA A 52 -12.28 15.51 16.20
CA ALA A 52 -10.95 15.61 16.77
C ALA A 52 -10.72 14.47 17.76
N VAL A 53 -10.12 13.36 17.30
CA VAL A 53 -9.42 12.46 18.24
C VAL A 53 -8.04 13.07 18.48
N VAL A 54 -7.92 13.80 19.59
CA VAL A 54 -6.66 14.34 20.08
C VAL A 54 -5.83 13.19 20.65
N ILE A 55 -4.79 12.73 19.94
CA ILE A 55 -3.78 11.86 20.55
C ILE A 55 -2.67 12.75 21.10
N ARG A 56 -2.68 12.95 22.43
CA ARG A 56 -1.55 13.52 23.16
C ARG A 56 -0.37 12.56 23.06
N ALA A 57 0.80 13.10 22.71
CA ALA A 57 2.06 12.38 22.77
C ALA A 57 2.41 12.04 24.23
N SER A 58 2.26 10.77 24.61
CA SER A 58 2.93 10.18 25.76
C SER A 58 4.10 9.35 25.26
N ARG A 59 5.32 9.81 25.58
CA ARG A 59 6.55 9.05 25.42
C ARG A 59 6.44 7.75 26.24
N SER A 60 6.93 6.67 25.62
CA SER A 60 7.33 5.39 26.21
C SER A 60 6.33 4.24 26.06
N VAL A 61 6.72 3.32 25.18
CA VAL A 61 6.37 1.89 25.14
C VAL A 61 4.93 1.53 24.77
N GLU A 62 4.61 1.63 23.48
CA GLU A 62 4.01 0.47 22.80
C GLU A 62 4.29 0.50 21.30
N ARG A 63 5.01 -0.52 20.84
CA ARG A 63 5.45 -0.71 19.48
C ARG A 63 4.29 -1.30 18.66
N THR A 64 3.25 -0.51 18.40
CA THR A 64 2.09 -0.97 17.61
C THR A 64 1.60 0.10 16.63
N ALA A 65 2.45 0.43 15.64
CA ALA A 65 1.99 0.90 14.34
C ALA A 65 3.04 0.58 13.25
N PRO A 66 2.93 -0.56 12.54
CA PRO A 66 3.61 -0.64 11.24
C PRO A 66 2.73 -1.16 10.08
N SER A 67 1.51 -1.66 10.31
CA SER A 67 0.73 -2.30 9.23
C SER A 67 0.02 -1.33 8.28
N SER A 68 -0.08 -0.03 8.61
CA SER A 68 -0.69 0.99 7.74
C SER A 68 0.31 1.82 6.91
N SER A 69 1.62 1.82 7.25
CA SER A 69 2.64 2.59 6.51
C SER A 69 3.48 1.76 5.54
N VAL A 70 3.99 0.59 5.97
CA VAL A 70 4.84 -0.27 5.13
C VAL A 70 4.06 -0.88 3.98
N GLY A 71 2.87 -1.43 4.27
CA GLY A 71 2.03 -2.05 3.26
C GLY A 71 1.52 -1.07 2.20
N ALA A 72 1.10 0.13 2.63
CA ALA A 72 0.74 1.20 1.71
C ALA A 72 1.93 1.66 0.85
N ALA A 73 3.11 1.83 1.46
CA ALA A 73 4.33 2.17 0.74
C ALA A 73 4.73 1.08 -0.27
N ALA A 74 4.58 -0.20 0.08
CA ALA A 74 4.84 -1.32 -0.81
C ALA A 74 3.93 -1.28 -2.04
N VAL A 75 2.64 -0.97 -1.87
CA VAL A 75 1.70 -0.81 -3.00
C VAL A 75 2.08 0.37 -3.89
N THR A 76 2.49 1.51 -3.31
CA THR A 76 2.99 2.67 -4.07
C THR A 76 4.26 2.33 -4.85
N GLU A 77 5.22 1.64 -4.24
CA GLU A 77 6.44 1.22 -4.91
C GLU A 77 6.17 0.20 -6.02
N ALA A 78 5.31 -0.78 -5.76
CA ALA A 78 4.88 -1.77 -6.75
C ALA A 78 4.30 -1.10 -8.02
N ALA A 79 3.53 -0.02 -7.86
CA ALA A 79 2.95 0.73 -8.97
C ALA A 79 3.99 1.39 -9.88
N ARG A 80 5.20 1.70 -9.39
CA ARG A 80 6.31 2.28 -10.20
C ARG A 80 6.94 1.29 -11.16
N HIS A 81 6.53 0.04 -11.12
CA HIS A 81 7.12 -1.03 -11.92
C HIS A 81 6.18 -1.58 -12.98
N VAL A 82 4.97 -1.02 -13.10
CA VAL A 82 4.00 -1.36 -14.14
C VAL A 82 4.67 -1.34 -15.52
N GLY A 83 4.34 -2.33 -16.34
CA GLY A 83 4.88 -2.45 -17.69
C GLY A 83 6.27 -3.10 -17.76
N LYS A 84 6.99 -3.26 -16.65
CA LYS A 84 8.28 -3.98 -16.67
C LYS A 84 8.09 -5.46 -16.97
N PRO A 85 8.96 -6.09 -17.79
CA PRO A 85 8.76 -7.46 -18.24
C PRO A 85 8.96 -8.48 -17.12
N TYR A 86 8.20 -9.57 -17.21
CA TYR A 86 8.49 -10.78 -16.46
C TYR A 86 9.71 -11.50 -17.03
N ARG A 87 10.63 -11.93 -16.15
CA ARG A 87 11.69 -12.89 -16.47
C ARG A 87 11.88 -13.85 -15.29
N TYR A 88 11.83 -15.16 -15.56
CA TYR A 88 12.05 -16.17 -14.53
C TYR A 88 13.41 -15.95 -13.86
N GLY A 89 13.46 -15.96 -12.52
CA GLY A 89 14.68 -15.73 -11.77
C GLY A 89 15.06 -14.26 -11.57
N ALA A 90 14.40 -13.31 -12.23
CA ALA A 90 14.78 -11.89 -12.14
C ALA A 90 14.33 -11.21 -10.84
N THR A 91 15.17 -10.30 -10.34
CA THR A 91 15.03 -9.60 -9.04
C THR A 91 14.99 -8.07 -9.16
N GLY A 92 14.84 -7.54 -10.39
CA GLY A 92 14.75 -6.10 -10.66
C GLY A 92 16.07 -5.39 -10.95
N PRO A 93 16.02 -4.05 -11.19
CA PRO A 93 14.81 -3.27 -11.38
C PRO A 93 14.27 -3.32 -12.82
N GLY A 94 14.98 -3.93 -13.77
CA GLY A 94 14.58 -3.95 -15.20
C GLY A 94 13.57 -5.05 -15.58
N SER A 95 13.50 -6.13 -14.81
CA SER A 95 12.57 -7.24 -15.00
C SER A 95 12.42 -8.04 -13.70
N PHE A 96 11.34 -8.80 -13.56
CA PHE A 96 11.07 -9.53 -12.32
C PHE A 96 10.43 -10.90 -12.57
N ASP A 97 10.62 -11.85 -11.65
CA ASP A 97 9.62 -12.90 -11.42
C ASP A 97 8.71 -12.55 -10.24
N CYS A 98 7.76 -13.43 -9.90
CA CYS A 98 6.78 -13.15 -8.85
C CYS A 98 7.40 -12.84 -7.49
N SER A 99 8.36 -13.66 -7.05
CA SER A 99 8.98 -13.53 -5.73
C SER A 99 10.10 -12.48 -5.73
N GLY A 100 10.79 -12.29 -6.85
CA GLY A 100 11.75 -11.23 -7.07
C GLY A 100 11.09 -9.85 -7.10
N PHE A 101 9.87 -9.73 -7.65
CA PHE A 101 9.07 -8.52 -7.60
C PHE A 101 8.69 -8.15 -6.16
N ALA A 102 8.07 -9.08 -5.43
CA ALA A 102 7.72 -8.86 -4.03
C ALA A 102 8.95 -8.51 -3.18
N GLN A 103 10.04 -9.26 -3.35
CA GLN A 103 11.29 -8.99 -2.64
C GLN A 103 11.86 -7.61 -2.95
N TYR A 104 11.85 -7.19 -4.22
CA TYR A 104 12.34 -5.86 -4.60
C TYR A 104 11.50 -4.77 -3.95
N VAL A 105 10.17 -4.83 -4.09
CA VAL A 105 9.24 -3.84 -3.55
C VAL A 105 9.42 -3.70 -2.04
N TYR A 106 9.43 -4.81 -1.31
CA TYR A 106 9.56 -4.77 0.14
C TYR A 106 10.94 -4.28 0.60
N ARG A 107 12.01 -4.58 -0.14
CA ARG A 107 13.35 -4.03 0.16
C ARG A 107 13.38 -2.50 0.06
N GLN A 108 12.67 -1.89 -0.89
CA GLN A 108 12.61 -0.43 -1.01
C GLN A 108 11.92 0.25 0.16
N VAL A 109 11.04 -0.48 0.85
CA VAL A 109 10.29 0.01 2.02
C VAL A 109 10.84 -0.57 3.33
N GLY A 110 12.08 -1.07 3.32
CA GLY A 110 12.82 -1.46 4.52
C GLY A 110 12.54 -2.87 5.06
N VAL A 111 11.79 -3.71 4.33
CA VAL A 111 11.48 -5.08 4.74
C VAL A 111 12.26 -6.08 3.90
N SER A 112 12.99 -6.98 4.56
CA SER A 112 13.69 -8.07 3.90
C SER A 112 12.75 -9.25 3.67
N LEU A 113 12.64 -9.69 2.42
CA LEU A 113 11.95 -10.92 2.07
C LEU A 113 12.94 -11.96 1.51
N PRO A 114 12.74 -13.25 1.83
CA PRO A 114 13.51 -14.32 1.21
C PRO A 114 13.25 -14.38 -0.29
N ARG A 115 14.18 -14.96 -1.05
CA ARG A 115 14.13 -14.92 -2.52
C ARG A 115 12.97 -15.71 -3.12
N THR A 116 12.59 -16.83 -2.52
CA THR A 116 11.64 -17.78 -3.13
C THR A 116 10.21 -17.55 -2.63
N SER A 117 9.23 -17.81 -3.50
CA SER A 117 7.81 -17.71 -3.15
C SER A 117 7.40 -18.65 -2.00
N ALA A 118 8.00 -19.84 -1.93
CA ALA A 118 7.78 -20.79 -0.85
C ALA A 118 8.21 -20.22 0.52
N GLN A 119 9.40 -19.61 0.59
CA GLN A 119 9.89 -18.98 1.82
C GLN A 119 9.09 -17.72 2.17
N GLN A 120 8.72 -16.90 1.17
CA GLN A 120 7.88 -15.72 1.39
C GLN A 120 6.49 -16.11 1.92
N ALA A 121 5.95 -17.24 1.47
CA ALA A 121 4.67 -17.76 1.96
C ALA A 121 4.71 -18.30 3.40
N ALA A 122 5.91 -18.44 3.99
CA ALA A 122 6.14 -18.75 5.39
C ALA A 122 6.59 -17.53 6.19
N ALA A 123 6.89 -16.40 5.54
CA ALA A 123 7.32 -15.17 6.19
C ALA A 123 6.14 -14.41 6.81
N GLY A 124 6.43 -13.66 7.86
CA GLY A 124 5.45 -12.81 8.53
C GLY A 124 4.32 -13.59 9.20
N ILE A 125 3.19 -12.93 9.41
CA ILE A 125 2.02 -13.50 10.10
C ILE A 125 0.95 -13.94 9.10
N ALA A 126 0.22 -15.01 9.43
CA ALA A 126 -0.95 -15.42 8.65
C ALA A 126 -2.10 -14.42 8.87
N VAL A 127 -2.79 -14.05 7.80
CA VAL A 127 -3.96 -13.17 7.85
C VAL A 127 -5.20 -13.94 7.41
N PRO A 128 -6.31 -13.89 8.17
CA PRO A 128 -7.58 -14.45 7.74
C PRO A 128 -8.07 -13.78 6.45
N ARG A 129 -8.68 -14.56 5.56
CA ARG A 129 -9.29 -14.00 4.34
C ARG A 129 -10.39 -13.00 4.71
N GLY A 130 -10.51 -11.93 3.93
CA GLY A 130 -11.39 -10.78 4.21
C GLY A 130 -10.78 -9.75 5.17
N SER A 131 -9.63 -10.04 5.80
CA SER A 131 -8.88 -9.10 6.64
C SER A 131 -7.60 -8.59 5.96
N GLU A 132 -7.54 -8.70 4.63
CA GLU A 132 -6.40 -8.27 3.84
C GLU A 132 -6.21 -6.75 3.94
N GLN A 133 -4.97 -6.34 4.19
CA GLN A 133 -4.54 -4.96 4.20
C GLN A 133 -3.59 -4.71 3.03
N LEU A 134 -3.52 -3.46 2.55
CA LEU A 134 -2.59 -3.07 1.50
C LEU A 134 -1.19 -3.60 1.79
N GLY A 135 -0.55 -4.18 0.79
CA GLY A 135 0.77 -4.79 0.90
C GLY A 135 0.72 -6.30 1.15
N ASP A 136 -0.30 -6.84 1.84
CA ASP A 136 -0.34 -8.26 2.19
C ASP A 136 -0.02 -9.17 1.00
N LEU A 137 0.81 -10.17 1.20
CA LEU A 137 1.17 -11.13 0.17
C LEU A 137 0.01 -12.11 -0.06
N ILE A 138 -0.53 -12.10 -1.27
CA ILE A 138 -1.53 -13.07 -1.73
C ILE A 138 -0.80 -14.27 -2.33
N ILE A 139 -0.94 -15.43 -1.71
CA ILE A 139 -0.21 -16.65 -2.07
C ILE A 139 -1.16 -17.66 -2.72
N PHE A 140 -0.80 -18.13 -3.91
CA PHE A 140 -1.51 -19.20 -4.62
C PHE A 140 -0.76 -20.53 -4.49
N ARG A 141 -1.52 -21.61 -4.28
CA ARG A 141 -0.99 -22.97 -4.18
C ARG A 141 -1.73 -23.93 -5.11
N THR A 142 -1.00 -24.93 -5.58
CA THR A 142 -1.55 -26.09 -6.31
C THR A 142 -0.86 -27.34 -5.78
N GLY A 143 -1.64 -28.33 -5.33
CA GLY A 143 -1.06 -29.56 -4.74
C GLY A 143 -0.16 -29.29 -3.52
N GLY A 144 -0.45 -28.26 -2.72
CA GLY A 144 0.35 -27.86 -1.57
C GLY A 144 1.59 -27.00 -1.87
N VAL A 145 2.00 -26.89 -3.14
CA VAL A 145 3.17 -26.11 -3.56
C VAL A 145 2.79 -24.68 -3.90
N VAL A 146 3.61 -23.70 -3.50
CA VAL A 146 3.43 -22.29 -3.88
C VAL A 146 3.77 -22.10 -5.35
N THR A 147 2.77 -21.76 -6.16
CA THR A 147 2.92 -21.60 -7.61
C THR A 147 3.06 -20.14 -8.02
N HIS A 148 2.47 -19.22 -7.25
CA HIS A 148 2.49 -17.79 -7.56
C HIS A 148 2.21 -16.95 -6.31
N LEU A 149 2.59 -15.67 -6.36
CA LEU A 149 2.21 -14.68 -5.37
C LEU A 149 2.08 -13.28 -5.97
N GLY A 150 1.36 -12.41 -5.26
CA GLY A 150 1.22 -10.99 -5.56
C GLY A 150 1.13 -10.14 -4.29
N ILE A 151 1.18 -8.82 -4.47
CA ILE A 151 1.06 -7.84 -3.39
C ILE A 151 -0.35 -7.26 -3.42
N TYR A 152 -1.11 -7.40 -2.34
CA TYR A 152 -2.49 -6.92 -2.27
C TYR A 152 -2.55 -5.40 -2.43
N ALA A 153 -3.36 -4.95 -3.39
CA ALA A 153 -3.51 -3.56 -3.78
C ALA A 153 -4.89 -2.99 -3.44
N GLY A 154 -5.62 -3.65 -2.53
CA GLY A 154 -6.96 -3.25 -2.13
C GLY A 154 -8.05 -3.71 -3.10
N GLU A 155 -9.31 -3.66 -2.65
CA GLU A 155 -10.50 -3.89 -3.50
C GLU A 155 -10.47 -5.25 -4.24
N GLY A 156 -9.91 -6.30 -3.62
CA GLY A 156 -9.79 -7.61 -4.27
C GLY A 156 -8.79 -7.65 -5.43
N THR A 157 -7.85 -6.70 -5.49
CA THR A 157 -6.82 -6.62 -6.53
C THR A 157 -5.41 -6.81 -5.96
N MET A 158 -4.46 -7.14 -6.84
CA MET A 158 -3.05 -7.31 -6.49
C MET A 158 -2.11 -6.89 -7.63
N TRP A 159 -0.91 -6.43 -7.27
CA TRP A 159 0.22 -6.27 -8.18
C TRP A 159 0.93 -7.60 -8.36
N VAL A 160 1.24 -7.96 -9.61
CA VAL A 160 1.85 -9.26 -9.94
C VAL A 160 2.91 -9.18 -11.03
N ALA A 161 3.85 -10.12 -10.97
CA ALA A 161 4.66 -10.56 -12.10
C ALA A 161 4.26 -12.00 -12.43
N ARG A 162 3.28 -12.20 -13.34
CA ARG A 162 2.60 -13.49 -13.47
C ARG A 162 3.43 -14.58 -14.14
N ARG A 163 3.91 -14.32 -15.36
CA ARG A 163 4.60 -15.33 -16.20
C ARG A 163 5.33 -14.72 -17.38
N THR A 164 6.18 -15.50 -18.03
CA THR A 164 6.89 -15.12 -19.26
C THR A 164 5.93 -14.57 -20.31
N GLY A 165 6.33 -13.49 -20.99
CA GLY A 165 5.51 -12.78 -21.97
C GLY A 165 4.48 -11.81 -21.39
N THR A 166 4.45 -11.64 -20.06
CA THR A 166 3.62 -10.62 -19.39
C THR A 166 4.48 -9.57 -18.70
N THR A 167 3.86 -8.46 -18.34
CA THR A 167 4.49 -7.37 -17.59
C THR A 167 3.91 -7.26 -16.18
N ILE A 168 4.55 -6.47 -15.33
CA ILE A 168 3.97 -6.10 -14.04
C ILE A 168 2.64 -5.38 -14.28
N THR A 169 1.58 -5.89 -13.66
CA THR A 169 0.22 -5.36 -13.83
C THR A 169 -0.61 -5.49 -12.56
N ARG A 170 -1.65 -4.65 -12.44
CA ARG A 170 -2.68 -4.79 -11.40
C ARG A 170 -3.78 -5.68 -11.96
N GLN A 171 -4.18 -6.68 -11.19
CA GLN A 171 -5.28 -7.56 -11.59
C GLN A 171 -6.15 -7.96 -10.40
N LYS A 172 -7.35 -8.44 -10.71
CA LYS A 172 -8.23 -9.07 -9.72
C LYS A 172 -7.63 -10.38 -9.21
N ILE A 173 -7.84 -10.65 -7.93
CA ILE A 173 -7.67 -11.99 -7.38
C ILE A 173 -8.76 -12.87 -7.99
N TYR A 174 -8.35 -13.88 -8.76
CA TYR A 174 -9.23 -14.62 -9.68
C TYR A 174 -9.78 -15.93 -9.09
N THR A 175 -9.46 -16.24 -7.84
CA THR A 175 -9.91 -17.44 -7.14
C THR A 175 -10.08 -17.15 -5.66
N SER A 176 -10.92 -17.92 -4.99
CA SER A 176 -11.02 -17.96 -3.53
C SER A 176 -9.94 -18.83 -2.88
N SER A 177 -9.21 -19.63 -3.66
CA SER A 177 -8.14 -20.51 -3.17
C SER A 177 -6.80 -19.77 -3.11
N TYR A 178 -6.63 -18.97 -2.07
CA TYR A 178 -5.36 -18.32 -1.71
C TYR A 178 -5.22 -18.21 -0.19
N SER A 179 -3.98 -18.00 0.27
CA SER A 179 -3.70 -17.60 1.65
C SER A 179 -3.05 -16.23 1.68
N VAL A 180 -3.07 -15.58 2.83
CA VAL A 180 -2.57 -14.21 2.99
C VAL A 180 -1.45 -14.18 4.04
N ARG A 181 -0.36 -13.47 3.74
CA ARG A 181 0.74 -13.21 4.68
C ARG A 181 0.97 -11.71 4.83
N ARG A 182 1.02 -11.22 6.06
CA ARG A 182 1.41 -9.85 6.37
C ARG A 182 2.85 -9.80 6.80
N VAL A 183 3.63 -9.00 6.09
CA VAL A 183 5.05 -8.77 6.34
C VAL A 183 5.21 -7.29 6.70
N ALA A 184 5.91 -7.03 7.81
CA ALA A 184 6.06 -5.71 8.42
C ALA A 184 7.47 -5.60 9.03
#